data_AF-A0A523TJ57-F1
#
_entry.id   AF-A0A523TJ57-F1
#
_cell.length_a   1.000
_cell.length_b   1.000
_cell.length_c   1.000
_cell.angle_alpha   90.00
_cell.angle_beta   90.00
_cell.angle_gamma   90.00
#
_symmetry.space_group_name_H-M   'P 1'
#
loop_
_entity.id
_entity.type
_entity.pdbx_description
1 polymer ?
#
loop_
_entity_poly.entity_id
_entity_poly.type
_entity_poly.pdbx_seq_one_letter_code
_entity_poly.pdbx_strand_id
1 'polypeptide(L)'
;MNTATGEQDQLSVFLLIASILALLLAIVGSMGMALLGIMTWFIDKSASAGITLIIAAAFMVMGLCTIPGIVYGYQGMQGKIQERKDKPLAGWMYIGLLFPIALGLGYLAFNRGVLPSLLGPLAHISAATIPVVFALAILLRKGSPISAKRTWGHFLAGLWASPMVAFIVEILAAIPLLIIVFVMLFQEINSQGLIENFTRPEQWTEPYLVSQVQEFTNQPLILFMIAAFLIVFVPMVEEAIKTIGVWPVIRRGFTPYQAFIGGAIAGAGYGLFEAFFLGQPGVSWVPVMIARAGATMMHMITTALTSLGIARARESGRWRVALRYYFGAVLLHSLWNISALGVGVIILIQEDLTPINLQPLLSVVSGAAGVVIITLTIAAFLGIWLIPGKLLTSEEEPSTLVTEE
;
A
#
# COMPACT_ATOMS: atom_id res chain seq x y z
N MET A 1 -21.28 27.98 -28.71
CA MET A 1 -19.97 27.71 -29.33
C MET A 1 -18.92 28.43 -28.51
N ASN A 2 -18.17 27.71 -27.69
CA ASN A 2 -16.94 28.22 -27.08
C ASN A 2 -15.85 27.19 -27.38
N THR A 3 -14.82 27.68 -28.05
CA THR A 3 -13.67 26.97 -28.57
C THR A 3 -12.81 26.42 -27.42
N ALA A 4 -12.85 25.10 -27.23
CA ALA A 4 -11.81 24.34 -26.51
C ALA A 4 -11.29 23.20 -27.38
N THR A 5 -11.19 23.44 -28.69
CA THR A 5 -10.55 22.56 -29.66
C THR A 5 -9.13 23.08 -29.87
N GLY A 6 -8.13 22.52 -29.19
CA GLY A 6 -6.73 22.90 -29.47
C GLY A 6 -5.67 22.29 -28.56
N GLU A 7 -5.83 22.33 -27.24
CA GLU A 7 -4.95 21.58 -26.36
C GLU A 7 -5.50 20.17 -26.21
N GLN A 8 -4.87 19.19 -26.88
CA GLN A 8 -5.01 17.79 -26.46
C GLN A 8 -4.84 17.77 -24.93
N ASP A 9 -5.87 17.32 -24.19
CA ASP A 9 -5.83 17.30 -22.74
C ASP A 9 -4.60 16.49 -22.30
N GLN A 10 -3.53 17.19 -21.91
CA GLN A 10 -2.22 16.59 -21.61
C GLN A 10 -2.33 15.49 -20.55
N LEU A 11 -3.32 15.59 -19.64
CA LEU A 11 -3.62 14.54 -18.66
C LEU A 11 -4.17 13.26 -19.29
N SER A 12 -4.94 13.37 -20.38
CA SER A 12 -5.43 12.21 -21.13
C SER A 12 -4.30 11.53 -21.89
N VAL A 13 -3.39 12.32 -22.49
CA VAL A 13 -2.17 11.79 -23.14
C VAL A 13 -1.28 11.11 -22.11
N PHE A 14 -1.01 11.77 -20.98
CA PHE A 14 -0.22 11.21 -19.88
C PHE A 14 -0.83 9.92 -19.34
N LEU A 15 -2.14 9.92 -19.06
CA LEU A 15 -2.85 8.73 -18.57
C LEU A 15 -2.72 7.58 -19.55
N LEU A 16 -2.87 7.83 -20.86
CA LEU A 16 -2.74 6.81 -21.89
C LEU A 16 -1.33 6.23 -21.92
N ILE A 17 -0.31 7.08 -22.05
CA ILE A 17 1.09 6.64 -22.13
C ILE A 17 1.50 5.89 -20.86
N ALA A 18 1.20 6.45 -19.69
CA ALA A 18 1.51 5.83 -18.41
C ALA A 18 0.82 4.47 -18.26
N SER A 19 -0.45 4.34 -18.68
CA SER A 19 -1.19 3.08 -18.61
C SER A 19 -0.62 2.03 -19.58
N ILE A 20 -0.20 2.42 -20.79
CA ILE A 20 0.45 1.50 -21.74
C ILE A 20 1.79 1.01 -21.18
N LEU A 21 2.62 1.92 -20.66
CA LEU A 21 3.91 1.55 -20.07
C LEU A 21 3.73 0.64 -18.86
N ALA A 22 2.77 0.94 -17.99
CA ALA A 22 2.42 0.10 -16.85
C ALA A 22 1.92 -1.29 -17.29
N LEU A 23 1.10 -1.39 -18.35
CA LEU A 23 0.68 -2.68 -18.91
C LEU A 23 1.86 -3.48 -19.45
N LEU A 24 2.77 -2.85 -20.20
CA LEU A 24 3.96 -3.52 -20.73
C LEU A 24 4.85 -4.03 -19.60
N LEU A 25 5.09 -3.20 -18.58
CA LEU A 25 5.85 -3.58 -17.40
C LEU A 25 5.19 -4.74 -16.65
N ALA A 26 3.86 -4.70 -16.49
CA ALA A 26 3.09 -5.78 -15.88
C ALA A 26 3.19 -7.10 -16.66
N ILE A 27 3.10 -7.06 -18.00
CA ILE A 27 3.24 -8.26 -18.84
C ILE A 27 4.64 -8.84 -18.70
N VAL A 28 5.69 -8.00 -18.81
CA VAL A 28 7.07 -8.45 -18.67
C VAL A 28 7.34 -9.03 -17.28
N GLY A 29 6.90 -8.32 -16.23
CA GLY A 29 7.02 -8.79 -14.84
C GLY A 29 6.26 -10.10 -14.60
N SER A 30 5.03 -10.20 -15.08
CA SER A 30 4.22 -11.42 -14.96
C SER A 30 4.84 -12.59 -15.70
N MET A 31 5.27 -12.42 -16.95
CA MET A 31 5.92 -13.48 -17.73
C MET A 31 7.25 -13.91 -17.12
N GLY A 32 8.07 -12.97 -16.67
CA GLY A 32 9.35 -13.26 -16.01
C GLY A 32 9.16 -14.06 -14.72
N MET A 33 8.23 -13.64 -13.87
CA MET A 33 7.92 -14.35 -12.62
C MET A 33 7.24 -15.70 -12.88
N ALA A 34 6.37 -15.81 -13.89
CA ALA A 34 5.77 -17.09 -14.26
C ALA A 34 6.84 -18.08 -14.76
N LEU A 35 7.75 -17.63 -15.63
CA LEU A 35 8.86 -18.44 -16.11
C LEU A 35 9.76 -18.89 -14.96
N LEU A 36 10.14 -17.98 -14.07
CA LEU A 36 10.93 -18.30 -12.88
C LEU A 36 10.21 -19.33 -12.00
N GLY A 37 8.92 -19.14 -11.73
CA GLY A 37 8.13 -20.07 -10.92
C GLY A 37 8.04 -21.47 -11.54
N ILE A 38 7.87 -21.55 -12.87
CA ILE A 38 7.87 -22.82 -13.61
C ILE A 38 9.26 -23.48 -13.52
N MET A 39 10.35 -22.73 -13.71
CA MET A 39 11.71 -23.26 -13.60
C MET A 39 11.98 -23.79 -12.18
N THR A 40 11.68 -23.01 -11.15
CA THR A 40 11.84 -23.43 -9.74
C THR A 40 11.03 -24.69 -9.41
N TRP A 41 9.82 -24.81 -9.96
CA TRP A 41 9.01 -26.02 -9.79
C TRP A 41 9.69 -27.27 -10.38
N PHE A 42 10.30 -27.15 -11.57
CA PHE A 42 10.99 -28.27 -12.21
C PHE A 42 12.32 -28.64 -11.54
N ILE A 43 13.03 -27.66 -10.98
CA ILE A 43 14.35 -27.88 -10.35
C ILE A 43 14.19 -28.46 -8.94
N ASP A 44 13.46 -27.76 -8.07
CA ASP A 44 13.48 -28.04 -6.62
C ASP A 44 12.14 -28.55 -6.07
N LYS A 45 11.06 -28.53 -6.88
CA LYS A 45 9.67 -28.83 -6.43
C LYS A 45 9.30 -28.11 -5.12
N SER A 46 9.85 -26.91 -4.94
CA SER A 46 9.85 -26.20 -3.67
C SER A 46 8.66 -25.26 -3.53
N ALA A 47 8.32 -24.92 -2.27
CA ALA A 47 7.25 -23.97 -1.95
C ALA A 47 7.52 -22.56 -2.53
N SER A 48 8.78 -22.22 -2.82
CA SER A 48 9.16 -20.95 -3.44
C SER A 48 8.55 -20.76 -4.83
N ALA A 49 8.33 -21.84 -5.60
CA ALA A 49 7.63 -21.76 -6.89
C ALA A 49 6.21 -21.19 -6.77
N GLY A 50 5.49 -21.52 -5.68
CA GLY A 50 4.16 -21.00 -5.40
C GLY A 50 4.15 -19.49 -5.14
N ILE A 51 5.15 -19.00 -4.41
CA ILE A 51 5.34 -17.56 -4.14
C ILE A 51 5.57 -16.81 -5.45
N THR A 52 6.45 -17.33 -6.31
CA THR A 52 6.75 -16.69 -7.60
C THR A 52 5.52 -16.61 -8.51
N LEU A 53 4.67 -17.65 -8.53
CA LEU A 53 3.41 -17.65 -9.28
C LEU A 53 2.38 -16.66 -8.73
N ILE A 54 2.33 -16.46 -7.40
CA ILE A 54 1.49 -15.42 -6.79
C ILE A 54 1.95 -14.03 -7.26
N ILE A 55 3.26 -13.77 -7.26
CA ILE A 55 3.82 -12.50 -7.75
C ILE A 55 3.52 -12.33 -9.26
N ALA A 56 3.61 -13.39 -10.05
CA ALA A 56 3.24 -13.35 -11.47
C ALA A 56 1.77 -12.97 -11.67
N ALA A 57 0.87 -13.54 -10.86
CA ALA A 57 -0.56 -13.22 -10.89
C ALA A 57 -0.82 -11.78 -10.44
N ALA A 58 -0.12 -11.29 -9.42
CA ALA A 58 -0.20 -9.91 -8.96
C ALA A 58 0.14 -8.91 -10.07
N PHE A 59 1.28 -9.11 -10.75
CA PHE A 59 1.65 -8.28 -11.90
C PHE A 59 0.58 -8.31 -13.00
N MET A 60 0.05 -9.49 -13.34
CA MET A 60 -0.99 -9.60 -14.36
C MET A 60 -2.24 -8.78 -13.97
N VAL A 61 -2.71 -8.90 -12.74
CA VAL A 61 -3.90 -8.19 -12.26
C VAL A 61 -3.66 -6.68 -12.22
N MET A 62 -2.49 -6.23 -11.75
CA MET A 62 -2.10 -4.83 -11.83
C MET A 62 -2.07 -4.31 -13.26
N GLY A 63 -1.61 -5.13 -14.22
CA GLY A 63 -1.67 -4.84 -15.65
C GLY A 63 -3.10 -4.69 -16.14
N LEU A 64 -4.00 -5.61 -15.79
CA LEU A 64 -5.42 -5.51 -16.16
C LEU A 64 -6.10 -4.25 -15.60
N CYS A 65 -5.71 -3.80 -14.40
CA CYS A 65 -6.18 -2.53 -13.84
C CYS A 65 -5.82 -1.30 -14.69
N THR A 66 -4.83 -1.38 -15.58
CA THR A 66 -4.46 -0.26 -16.47
C THR A 66 -5.39 -0.11 -17.68
N ILE A 67 -6.13 -1.16 -18.06
CA ILE A 67 -6.98 -1.17 -19.26
C ILE A 67 -7.98 -0.01 -19.27
N PRO A 68 -8.72 0.27 -18.18
CA PRO A 68 -9.61 1.43 -18.14
C PRO A 68 -8.86 2.77 -18.31
N GLY A 69 -7.64 2.89 -17.79
CA GLY A 69 -6.77 4.05 -18.00
C GLY A 69 -6.43 4.26 -19.48
N ILE A 70 -6.12 3.18 -20.20
CA ILE A 70 -5.90 3.21 -21.66
C ILE A 70 -7.18 3.67 -22.38
N VAL A 71 -8.33 3.09 -22.05
CA VAL A 71 -9.61 3.43 -22.68
C VAL A 71 -9.98 4.90 -22.45
N TYR A 72 -9.92 5.38 -21.21
CA TYR A 72 -10.28 6.76 -20.88
C TYR A 72 -9.24 7.78 -21.34
N GLY A 73 -7.95 7.41 -21.37
CA GLY A 73 -6.90 8.23 -21.96
C GLY A 73 -7.12 8.42 -23.46
N TYR A 74 -7.39 7.33 -24.18
CA TYR A 74 -7.69 7.36 -25.61
C TYR A 74 -8.96 8.15 -25.95
N GLN A 75 -10.07 7.90 -25.23
CA GLN A 75 -11.31 8.67 -25.39
C GLN A 75 -11.10 10.16 -25.11
N GLY A 76 -10.26 10.49 -24.11
CA GLY A 76 -9.87 11.86 -23.79
C GLY A 76 -9.13 12.54 -24.93
N MET A 77 -8.20 11.85 -25.61
CA MET A 77 -7.53 12.39 -26.81
C MET A 77 -8.49 12.61 -27.98
N GLN A 78 -9.52 11.79 -28.11
CA GLN A 78 -10.56 11.95 -29.13
C GLN A 78 -11.58 13.05 -28.81
N GLY A 79 -11.44 13.75 -27.67
CA GLY A 79 -12.45 14.71 -27.20
C GLY A 79 -13.77 14.06 -26.79
N LYS A 80 -13.86 12.73 -26.75
CA LYS A 80 -15.05 11.95 -26.38
C LYS A 80 -15.11 11.74 -24.87
N ILE A 81 -14.87 12.79 -24.08
CA ILE A 81 -14.94 12.69 -22.62
C ILE A 81 -16.40 12.45 -22.24
N GLN A 82 -16.77 11.18 -22.08
CA GLN A 82 -17.98 10.86 -21.34
C GLN A 82 -17.69 11.17 -19.87
N GLU A 83 -18.20 12.31 -19.39
CA GLU A 83 -18.29 12.60 -17.96
C GLU A 83 -19.31 11.67 -17.32
N ARG A 84 -19.07 10.36 -17.36
CA ARG A 84 -19.88 9.42 -16.63
C ARG A 84 -19.66 9.69 -15.16
N LYS A 85 -20.63 10.38 -14.59
CA LYS A 85 -20.76 10.80 -13.20
C LYS A 85 -21.78 9.89 -12.49
N ASP A 86 -21.87 8.64 -12.92
CA ASP A 86 -22.78 7.70 -12.28
C ASP A 86 -22.15 7.17 -10.99
N LYS A 87 -22.97 7.05 -9.95
CA LYS A 87 -22.57 6.33 -8.74
C LYS A 87 -22.42 4.83 -9.07
N PRO A 88 -21.48 4.13 -8.40
CA PRO A 88 -21.38 2.68 -8.57
C PRO A 88 -22.71 2.01 -8.18
N LEU A 89 -23.05 0.92 -8.89
CA LEU A 89 -24.21 0.10 -8.56
C LEU A 89 -24.14 -0.36 -7.09
N ALA A 90 -25.29 -0.37 -6.42
CA ALA A 90 -25.37 -0.80 -5.03
C ALA A 90 -24.83 -2.22 -4.79
N GLY A 91 -24.93 -3.07 -5.83
CA GLY A 91 -24.44 -4.44 -5.84
C GLY A 91 -22.95 -4.58 -5.48
N TRP A 92 -22.12 -3.58 -5.82
CA TRP A 92 -20.68 -3.63 -5.55
C TRP A 92 -20.34 -3.63 -4.05
N MET A 93 -21.23 -3.16 -3.19
CA MET A 93 -21.02 -3.23 -1.73
C MET A 93 -21.09 -4.67 -1.21
N TYR A 94 -21.83 -5.56 -1.89
CA TYR A 94 -21.95 -6.97 -1.48
C TYR A 94 -20.71 -7.78 -1.84
N ILE A 95 -19.75 -7.24 -2.58
CA ILE A 95 -18.48 -7.92 -2.86
C ILE A 95 -17.71 -8.23 -1.57
N GLY A 96 -17.91 -7.44 -0.52
CA GLY A 96 -17.31 -7.70 0.80
C GLY A 96 -17.73 -9.05 1.39
N LEU A 97 -18.88 -9.61 1.00
CA LEU A 97 -19.33 -10.94 1.42
C LEU A 97 -18.46 -12.07 0.83
N LEU A 98 -17.69 -11.78 -0.22
CA LEU A 98 -16.75 -12.74 -0.82
C LEU A 98 -15.42 -12.79 -0.06
N PHE A 99 -15.13 -11.84 0.83
CA PHE A 99 -13.85 -11.79 1.55
C PHE A 99 -13.62 -13.03 2.44
N PRO A 100 -14.59 -13.50 3.25
CA PRO A 100 -14.42 -14.74 4.01
C PRO A 100 -14.19 -15.97 3.12
N ILE A 101 -14.76 -15.99 1.91
CA ILE A 101 -14.55 -17.06 0.94
C ILE A 101 -13.10 -17.05 0.45
N ALA A 102 -12.58 -15.87 0.08
CA ALA A 102 -11.17 -15.71 -0.30
C ALA A 102 -10.21 -16.17 0.82
N LEU A 103 -10.51 -15.81 2.07
CA LEU A 103 -9.75 -16.27 3.24
C LEU A 103 -9.82 -17.79 3.41
N GLY A 104 -11.00 -18.39 3.23
CA GLY A 104 -11.19 -19.84 3.28
C GLY A 104 -10.37 -20.57 2.21
N LEU A 105 -10.33 -20.05 0.98
CA LEU A 105 -9.50 -20.61 -0.09
C LEU A 105 -8.01 -20.56 0.25
N GLY A 106 -7.53 -19.45 0.82
CA GLY A 106 -6.13 -19.33 1.19
C GLY A 106 -5.76 -20.17 2.40
N TYR A 107 -6.67 -20.36 3.36
CA TYR A 107 -6.50 -21.33 4.44
C TYR A 107 -6.34 -22.75 3.89
N LEU A 108 -7.19 -23.16 2.93
CA LEU A 108 -7.06 -24.46 2.27
C LEU A 108 -5.72 -24.59 1.55
N ALA A 109 -5.30 -23.55 0.83
CA ALA A 109 -4.04 -23.54 0.10
C ALA A 109 -2.81 -23.63 1.01
N PHE A 110 -2.68 -22.70 1.97
CA PHE A 110 -1.43 -22.47 2.71
C PHE A 110 -1.37 -23.19 4.05
N ASN A 111 -2.51 -23.39 4.74
CA ASN A 111 -2.53 -24.12 6.02
C ASN A 111 -2.82 -25.60 5.84
N ARG A 112 -3.57 -25.99 4.79
CA ARG A 112 -3.94 -27.40 4.55
C ARG A 112 -3.24 -28.02 3.34
N GLY A 113 -2.46 -27.24 2.57
CA GLY A 113 -1.72 -27.74 1.42
C GLY A 113 -2.63 -28.25 0.28
N VAL A 114 -3.89 -27.82 0.22
CA VAL A 114 -4.84 -28.23 -0.82
C VAL A 114 -4.58 -27.40 -2.07
N LEU A 115 -4.03 -28.04 -3.11
CA LEU A 115 -3.76 -27.42 -4.41
C LEU A 115 -3.13 -26.01 -4.31
N PRO A 116 -2.03 -25.82 -3.55
CA PRO A 116 -1.50 -24.50 -3.22
C PRO A 116 -1.15 -23.67 -4.45
N SER A 117 -0.67 -24.30 -5.53
CA SER A 117 -0.33 -23.64 -6.79
C SER A 117 -1.54 -23.08 -7.55
N LEU A 118 -2.75 -23.60 -7.30
CA LEU A 118 -3.99 -23.13 -7.92
C LEU A 118 -4.80 -22.23 -6.96
N LEU A 119 -5.07 -22.73 -5.75
CA LEU A 119 -5.88 -22.01 -4.77
C LEU A 119 -5.13 -20.83 -4.17
N GLY A 120 -3.81 -20.92 -3.99
CA GLY A 120 -2.98 -19.86 -3.41
C GLY A 120 -3.05 -18.55 -4.18
N PRO A 121 -2.72 -18.52 -5.49
CA PRO A 121 -2.86 -17.32 -6.32
C PRO A 121 -4.28 -16.76 -6.33
N LEU A 122 -5.30 -17.61 -6.50
CA LEU A 122 -6.70 -17.16 -6.52
C LEU A 122 -7.12 -16.52 -5.18
N ALA A 123 -6.78 -17.16 -4.06
CA ALA A 123 -7.04 -16.65 -2.73
C ALA A 123 -6.30 -15.34 -2.45
N HIS A 124 -5.02 -15.27 -2.81
CA HIS A 124 -4.19 -14.09 -2.62
C HIS A 124 -4.73 -12.87 -3.37
N ILE A 125 -4.98 -13.03 -4.68
CA ILE A 125 -5.50 -11.95 -5.52
C ILE A 125 -6.88 -11.49 -5.04
N SER A 126 -7.77 -12.43 -4.73
CA SER A 126 -9.12 -12.08 -4.27
C SER A 126 -9.11 -11.42 -2.89
N ALA A 127 -8.34 -11.94 -1.93
CA ALA A 127 -8.22 -11.36 -0.60
C ALA A 127 -7.57 -9.96 -0.62
N ALA A 128 -6.64 -9.69 -1.54
CA ALA A 128 -6.08 -8.35 -1.73
C ALA A 128 -7.08 -7.38 -2.39
N THR A 129 -7.82 -7.85 -3.41
CA THR A 129 -8.68 -6.99 -4.25
C THR A 129 -10.02 -6.66 -3.61
N ILE A 130 -10.64 -7.62 -2.90
CA ILE A 130 -12.00 -7.46 -2.36
C ILE A 130 -12.10 -6.26 -1.38
N PRO A 131 -11.20 -6.09 -0.39
CA PRO A 131 -11.25 -4.94 0.52
C PRO A 131 -11.18 -3.60 -0.21
N VAL A 132 -10.34 -3.51 -1.25
CA VAL A 132 -10.16 -2.31 -2.08
C VAL A 132 -11.47 -1.98 -2.82
N VAL A 133 -12.06 -2.96 -3.51
CA VAL A 133 -13.31 -2.75 -4.26
C VAL A 133 -14.46 -2.40 -3.32
N PHE A 134 -14.55 -3.07 -2.17
CA PHE A 134 -15.55 -2.79 -1.15
C PHE A 134 -15.44 -1.35 -0.62
N ALA A 135 -14.24 -0.92 -0.22
CA ALA A 135 -14.00 0.42 0.30
C ALA A 135 -14.24 1.51 -0.76
N LEU A 136 -13.81 1.28 -2.01
CA LEU A 136 -14.09 2.19 -3.12
C LEU A 136 -15.58 2.28 -3.46
N ALA A 137 -16.32 1.17 -3.41
CA ALA A 137 -17.76 1.16 -3.65
C ALA A 137 -18.51 2.01 -2.62
N ILE A 138 -18.10 1.96 -1.35
CA ILE A 138 -18.63 2.81 -0.28
C ILE A 138 -18.32 4.28 -0.54
N LEU A 139 -17.03 4.59 -0.73
CA LEU A 139 -16.52 5.94 -0.94
C LEU A 139 -17.25 6.65 -2.10
N LEU A 140 -17.29 5.99 -3.27
CA LEU A 140 -17.83 6.57 -4.50
C LEU A 140 -19.37 6.67 -4.51
N ARG A 141 -20.08 5.90 -3.69
CA ARG A 141 -21.56 6.02 -3.57
C ARG A 141 -22.00 7.16 -2.66
N LYS A 142 -21.30 7.37 -1.54
CA LYS A 142 -21.61 8.45 -0.58
C LYS A 142 -21.29 9.83 -1.16
N GLY A 143 -20.35 9.87 -2.09
CA GLY A 143 -19.84 11.07 -2.71
C GLY A 143 -20.71 11.76 -3.77
N SER A 144 -20.34 12.99 -4.12
CA SER A 144 -20.59 13.58 -5.43
C SER A 144 -19.75 12.86 -6.50
N PRO A 145 -20.33 12.52 -7.65
CA PRO A 145 -19.62 11.73 -8.64
C PRO A 145 -18.43 12.46 -9.25
N ILE A 146 -17.31 11.74 -9.37
CA ILE A 146 -16.13 12.16 -10.12
C ILE A 146 -16.08 11.42 -11.46
N SER A 147 -15.42 12.00 -12.46
CA SER A 147 -15.33 11.34 -13.77
C SER A 147 -14.51 10.04 -13.69
N ALA A 148 -14.88 9.06 -14.49
CA ALA A 148 -14.16 7.78 -14.56
C ALA A 148 -12.67 7.97 -14.90
N LYS A 149 -12.33 8.91 -15.80
CA LYS A 149 -10.95 9.29 -16.11
C LYS A 149 -10.17 9.71 -14.86
N ARG A 150 -10.74 10.57 -14.01
CA ARG A 150 -10.08 11.01 -12.77
C ARG A 150 -9.96 9.87 -11.78
N THR A 151 -11.01 9.06 -11.63
CA THR A 151 -11.02 7.88 -10.76
C THR A 151 -9.86 6.94 -11.09
N TRP A 152 -9.75 6.54 -12.37
CA TRP A 152 -8.67 5.66 -12.81
C TRP A 152 -7.30 6.32 -12.79
N GLY A 153 -7.20 7.63 -13.08
CA GLY A 153 -5.94 8.37 -12.96
C GLY A 153 -5.41 8.40 -11.53
N HIS A 154 -6.26 8.69 -10.54
CA HIS A 154 -5.88 8.66 -9.12
C HIS A 154 -5.50 7.24 -8.69
N PHE A 155 -6.30 6.24 -9.06
CA PHE A 155 -6.08 4.84 -8.69
C PHE A 155 -4.76 4.32 -9.25
N LEU A 156 -4.49 4.54 -10.54
CA LEU A 156 -3.28 4.06 -11.20
C LEU A 156 -2.03 4.81 -10.73
N ALA A 157 -2.13 6.10 -10.41
CA ALA A 157 -1.02 6.81 -9.80
C ALA A 157 -0.66 6.21 -8.43
N GLY A 158 -1.67 5.85 -7.63
CA GLY A 158 -1.47 5.17 -6.35
C GLY A 158 -0.97 3.74 -6.47
N LEU A 159 -1.42 3.00 -7.50
CA LEU A 159 -1.04 1.59 -7.73
C LEU A 159 0.38 1.44 -8.31
N TRP A 160 0.79 2.37 -9.18
CA TRP A 160 2.05 2.28 -9.92
C TRP A 160 3.05 3.36 -9.54
N ALA A 161 2.68 4.64 -9.66
CA ALA A 161 3.66 5.72 -9.50
C ALA A 161 4.12 5.86 -8.05
N SER A 162 3.20 5.88 -7.09
CA SER A 162 3.53 6.12 -5.69
C SER A 162 4.44 5.05 -5.08
N PRO A 163 4.18 3.74 -5.22
CA PRO A 163 5.06 2.70 -4.65
C PRO A 163 6.44 2.70 -5.31
N MET A 164 6.52 2.88 -6.64
CA MET A 164 7.80 2.88 -7.34
C MET A 164 8.68 4.07 -6.92
N VAL A 165 8.09 5.26 -6.82
CA VAL A 165 8.85 6.45 -6.39
C VAL A 165 9.22 6.35 -4.90
N ALA A 166 8.32 5.85 -4.04
CA ALA A 166 8.61 5.64 -2.63
C ALA A 166 9.76 4.65 -2.43
N PHE A 167 9.69 3.50 -3.10
CA PHE A 167 10.73 2.48 -3.05
C PHE A 167 12.11 2.98 -3.50
N ILE A 168 12.18 3.78 -4.57
CA ILE A 168 13.45 4.39 -5.02
C ILE A 168 14.01 5.33 -3.94
N VAL A 169 13.17 6.20 -3.37
CA VAL A 169 13.60 7.14 -2.33
C VAL A 169 14.04 6.39 -1.06
N GLU A 170 13.31 5.35 -0.67
CA GLU A 170 13.62 4.50 0.47
C GLU A 170 14.95 3.76 0.29
N ILE A 171 15.21 3.17 -0.89
CA ILE A 171 16.51 2.54 -1.19
C ILE A 171 17.64 3.56 -1.06
N LEU A 172 17.49 4.73 -1.68
CA LEU A 172 18.52 5.76 -1.63
C LEU A 172 18.77 6.24 -0.20
N ALA A 173 17.73 6.32 0.63
CA ALA A 173 17.85 6.65 2.04
C ALA A 173 18.37 5.50 2.91
N ALA A 174 18.17 4.25 2.49
CA ALA A 174 18.69 3.07 3.18
C ALA A 174 20.20 2.92 3.00
N ILE A 175 20.78 3.36 1.88
CA ILE A 175 22.24 3.28 1.63
C ILE A 175 23.08 3.89 2.77
N PRO A 176 22.89 5.16 3.20
CA PRO A 176 23.66 5.72 4.30
C PRO A 176 23.40 5.00 5.62
N LEU A 177 22.16 4.54 5.87
CA LEU A 177 21.83 3.74 7.05
C LEU A 177 22.61 2.42 7.06
N LEU A 178 22.65 1.71 5.92
CA LEU A 178 23.40 0.47 5.77
C LEU A 178 24.90 0.69 5.94
N ILE A 179 25.45 1.82 5.48
CA ILE A 179 26.86 2.18 5.72
C ILE A 179 27.11 2.40 7.22
N ILE A 180 26.25 3.14 7.92
CA ILE A 180 26.39 3.37 9.37
C ILE A 180 26.33 2.03 10.13
N VAL A 181 25.32 1.20 9.83
CA VAL A 181 25.17 -0.13 10.40
C VAL A 181 26.41 -0.98 10.13
N PHE A 182 26.91 -1.00 8.90
CA PHE A 182 28.11 -1.75 8.53
C PHE A 182 29.36 -1.26 9.29
N VAL A 183 29.57 0.06 9.39
CA VAL A 183 30.71 0.64 10.13
C VAL A 183 30.64 0.28 11.61
N MET A 184 29.46 0.34 12.23
CA MET A 184 29.29 -0.03 13.63
C MET A 184 29.60 -1.51 13.87
N LEU A 185 29.07 -2.38 13.02
CA LEU A 185 29.36 -3.82 13.09
C LEU A 185 30.85 -4.10 12.93
N PHE A 186 31.53 -3.38 12.03
CA PHE A 186 32.97 -3.54 11.80
C PHE A 186 33.84 -3.10 12.99
N GLN A 187 33.33 -2.20 13.84
CA GLN A 187 34.02 -1.74 15.05
C GLN A 187 33.80 -2.67 16.25
N GLU A 188 32.64 -3.33 16.33
CA GLU A 188 32.25 -4.17 17.48
C GLU A 188 32.46 -5.67 17.25
N ILE A 189 32.27 -6.16 16.02
CA ILE A 189 32.45 -7.56 15.65
C ILE A 189 33.90 -7.76 15.22
N ASN A 190 34.54 -8.85 15.65
CA ASN A 190 35.90 -9.21 15.23
C ASN A 190 35.98 -9.25 13.69
N SER A 191 36.45 -8.15 13.10
CA SER A 191 36.29 -7.81 11.68
C SER A 191 36.98 -8.78 10.72
N GLN A 192 37.92 -9.58 11.23
CA GLN A 192 38.55 -10.68 10.49
C GLN A 192 37.55 -11.81 10.18
N GLY A 193 36.64 -12.13 11.10
CA GLY A 193 35.66 -13.20 10.93
C GLY A 193 34.61 -12.87 9.87
N LEU A 194 34.04 -11.65 9.88
CA LEU A 194 33.05 -11.23 8.88
C LEU A 194 33.62 -11.22 7.46
N ILE A 195 34.86 -10.73 7.28
CA ILE A 195 35.51 -10.74 5.97
C ILE A 195 35.80 -12.18 5.51
N GLU A 196 36.32 -13.05 6.38
CA GLU A 196 36.55 -14.46 6.03
C GLU A 196 35.25 -15.17 5.62
N ASN A 197 34.16 -14.91 6.34
CA ASN A 197 32.85 -15.48 6.09
C ASN A 197 32.21 -15.01 4.77
N PHE A 198 32.48 -13.77 4.33
CA PHE A 198 32.06 -13.29 3.01
C PHE A 198 32.88 -13.91 1.87
N THR A 199 34.12 -14.32 2.12
CA THR A 199 34.99 -14.96 1.13
C THR A 199 34.79 -16.46 1.02
N ARG A 200 33.98 -17.08 1.89
CA ARG A 200 33.68 -18.52 1.92
C ARG A 200 32.16 -18.78 1.91
N PRO A 201 31.47 -18.51 0.79
CA PRO A 201 30.02 -18.66 0.70
C PRO A 201 29.51 -20.07 0.99
N GLU A 202 30.35 -21.10 0.84
CA GLU A 202 30.07 -22.48 1.29
C GLU A 202 29.79 -22.63 2.79
N GLN A 203 30.15 -21.62 3.61
CA GLN A 203 29.90 -21.62 5.06
C GLN A 203 28.52 -21.02 5.44
N TRP A 204 27.77 -20.47 4.47
CA TRP A 204 26.44 -19.87 4.69
C TRP A 204 25.35 -20.93 4.88
N THR A 205 25.56 -21.81 5.85
CA THR A 205 24.57 -22.75 6.32
C THR A 205 23.51 -22.02 7.17
N GLU A 206 22.30 -22.57 7.25
CA GLU A 206 21.23 -22.00 8.06
C GLU A 206 21.65 -21.72 9.52
N PRO A 207 22.33 -22.64 10.26
CA PRO A 207 22.76 -22.37 11.63
C PRO A 207 23.73 -21.18 11.73
N TYR A 208 24.60 -21.02 10.73
CA TYR A 208 25.52 -19.89 10.67
C TYR A 208 24.74 -18.58 10.46
N LEU A 209 23.82 -18.54 9.48
CA LEU A 209 22.99 -17.35 9.22
C LEU A 209 22.15 -16.96 10.44
N VAL A 210 21.58 -17.93 11.14
CA VAL A 210 20.83 -17.70 12.39
C VAL A 210 21.72 -17.09 13.47
N SER A 211 22.94 -17.61 13.66
CA SER A 211 23.87 -17.06 14.66
C SER A 211 24.31 -15.63 14.33
N GLN A 212 24.49 -15.30 13.05
CA GLN A 212 24.73 -13.93 12.62
C GLN A 212 23.51 -13.06 12.91
N VAL A 213 22.31 -13.45 12.50
CA VAL A 213 21.08 -12.69 12.80
C VAL A 213 20.93 -12.44 14.31
N GLN A 214 21.23 -13.44 15.15
CA GLN A 214 21.22 -13.30 16.61
C GLN A 214 22.21 -12.23 17.09
N GLU A 215 23.43 -12.23 16.58
CA GLU A 215 24.45 -11.22 16.88
C GLU A 215 23.99 -9.81 16.50
N PHE A 216 23.36 -9.65 15.33
CA PHE A 216 22.75 -8.38 14.91
C PHE A 216 21.60 -7.95 15.85
N THR A 217 20.73 -8.88 16.25
CA THR A 217 19.61 -8.58 17.16
C THR A 217 20.07 -8.25 18.57
N ASN A 218 21.29 -8.62 18.95
CA ASN A 218 21.87 -8.27 20.24
C ASN A 218 22.42 -6.82 20.29
N GLN A 219 22.40 -6.08 19.18
CA GLN A 219 22.84 -4.69 19.12
C GLN A 219 21.65 -3.71 19.19
N PRO A 220 21.32 -3.14 20.36
CA PRO A 220 20.09 -2.36 20.54
C PRO A 220 20.05 -1.10 19.67
N LEU A 221 21.20 -0.49 19.39
CA LEU A 221 21.28 0.70 18.57
C LEU A 221 20.97 0.39 17.09
N ILE A 222 21.43 -0.75 16.55
CA ILE A 222 21.09 -1.18 15.19
C ILE A 222 19.58 -1.44 15.08
N LEU A 223 19.01 -2.19 16.04
CA LEU A 223 17.57 -2.43 16.08
C LEU A 223 16.78 -1.12 16.16
N PHE A 224 17.22 -0.17 17.00
CA PHE A 224 16.59 1.14 17.09
C PHE A 224 16.65 1.90 15.77
N MET A 225 17.79 1.92 15.07
CA MET A 225 17.92 2.62 13.79
C MET A 225 17.06 1.98 12.69
N ILE A 226 17.05 0.65 12.57
CA ILE A 226 16.21 -0.08 11.62
C ILE A 226 14.73 0.17 11.94
N ALA A 227 14.34 0.07 13.22
CA ALA A 227 12.97 0.35 13.64
C ALA A 227 12.58 1.80 13.33
N ALA A 228 13.41 2.78 13.69
CA ALA A 228 13.16 4.20 13.39
C ALA A 228 13.01 4.46 11.89
N PHE A 229 13.80 3.79 11.05
CA PHE A 229 13.67 3.85 9.60
C PHE A 229 12.30 3.32 9.15
N LEU A 230 11.91 2.12 9.59
CA LEU A 230 10.66 1.46 9.15
C LEU A 230 9.39 2.10 9.72
N ILE A 231 9.42 2.61 10.96
CA ILE A 231 8.23 3.13 11.64
C ILE A 231 8.08 4.65 11.53
N VAL A 232 9.15 5.40 11.24
CA VAL A 232 9.09 6.87 11.11
C VAL A 232 9.42 7.31 9.69
N PHE A 233 10.61 6.96 9.20
CA PHE A 233 11.10 7.49 7.94
C PHE A 233 10.28 6.99 6.74
N VAL A 234 10.05 5.68 6.64
CA VAL A 234 9.26 5.07 5.56
C VAL A 234 7.84 5.69 5.50
N PRO A 235 7.06 5.74 6.60
CA PRO A 235 5.76 6.42 6.59
C PRO A 235 5.81 7.89 6.15
N MET A 236 6.84 8.65 6.56
CA MET A 236 7.00 10.04 6.10
C MET A 236 7.18 10.13 4.59
N VAL A 237 8.08 9.32 4.03
CA VAL A 237 8.35 9.29 2.58
C VAL A 237 7.12 8.85 1.81
N GLU A 238 6.49 7.77 2.24
CA GLU A 238 5.30 7.24 1.59
C GLU A 238 4.14 8.24 1.56
N GLU A 239 3.79 8.83 2.71
CA GLU A 239 2.65 9.75 2.79
C GLU A 239 2.89 11.03 1.98
N ALA A 240 4.15 11.47 1.85
CA ALA A 240 4.49 12.57 0.97
C ALA A 240 4.30 12.19 -0.51
N ILE A 241 4.80 11.02 -0.91
CA ILE A 241 4.81 10.55 -2.31
C ILE A 241 3.43 10.11 -2.81
N LYS A 242 2.57 9.59 -1.93
CA LYS A 242 1.18 9.22 -2.27
C LYS A 242 0.38 10.39 -2.83
N THR A 243 0.77 11.63 -2.52
CA THR A 243 0.13 12.83 -3.07
C THR A 243 0.36 13.04 -4.57
N ILE A 244 1.31 12.34 -5.20
CA ILE A 244 1.54 12.38 -6.66
C ILE A 244 0.25 12.09 -7.44
N GLY A 245 -0.61 11.22 -6.90
CA GLY A 245 -1.90 10.90 -7.53
C GLY A 245 -2.87 12.07 -7.64
N VAL A 246 -2.74 13.10 -6.80
CA VAL A 246 -3.64 14.27 -6.81
C VAL A 246 -2.99 15.55 -7.35
N TRP A 247 -1.66 15.66 -7.31
CA TRP A 247 -0.91 16.86 -7.73
C TRP A 247 -1.25 17.39 -9.13
N PRO A 248 -1.33 16.56 -10.20
CA PRO A 248 -1.62 17.05 -11.56
C PRO A 248 -2.98 17.75 -11.65
N VAL A 249 -3.91 17.39 -10.77
CA VAL A 249 -5.29 17.89 -10.79
C VAL A 249 -5.50 19.01 -9.77
N ILE A 250 -4.73 19.01 -8.68
CA ILE A 250 -4.74 20.09 -7.68
C ILE A 250 -4.59 21.44 -8.38
N ARG A 251 -3.59 21.61 -9.27
CA ARG A 251 -3.31 22.88 -9.99
C ARG A 251 -4.51 23.49 -10.73
N ARG A 252 -5.50 22.68 -11.13
CA ARG A 252 -6.66 23.07 -11.95
C ARG A 252 -7.92 23.48 -11.16
N GLY A 253 -7.83 23.71 -9.85
CA GLY A 253 -8.95 24.24 -9.02
C GLY A 253 -9.79 23.14 -8.38
N PHE A 254 -9.21 22.45 -7.40
CA PHE A 254 -9.82 21.32 -6.70
C PHE A 254 -10.55 21.76 -5.42
N THR A 255 -11.75 21.21 -5.19
CA THR A 255 -12.43 21.36 -3.90
C THR A 255 -11.84 20.40 -2.85
N PRO A 256 -11.95 20.70 -1.54
CA PRO A 256 -11.54 19.82 -0.45
C PRO A 256 -12.11 18.42 -0.57
N TYR A 257 -13.37 18.30 -0.95
CA TYR A 257 -14.04 17.04 -1.23
C TYR A 257 -13.34 16.28 -2.36
N GLN A 258 -13.09 16.93 -3.51
CA GLN A 258 -12.43 16.28 -4.63
C GLN A 258 -11.01 15.81 -4.26
N ALA A 259 -10.28 16.59 -3.45
CA ALA A 259 -8.96 16.22 -2.98
C ALA A 259 -9.00 15.02 -2.03
N PHE A 260 -9.97 14.99 -1.11
CA PHE A 260 -10.17 13.86 -0.21
C PHE A 260 -10.48 12.57 -0.98
N ILE A 261 -11.46 12.61 -1.89
CA ILE A 261 -11.85 11.43 -2.69
C ILE A 261 -10.70 10.98 -3.59
N GLY A 262 -10.05 11.91 -4.30
CA GLY A 262 -8.91 11.59 -5.16
C GLY A 262 -7.75 10.97 -4.38
N GLY A 263 -7.47 11.51 -3.19
CA GLY A 263 -6.50 10.96 -2.26
C GLY A 263 -6.87 9.56 -1.77
N ALA A 264 -8.12 9.34 -1.36
CA ALA A 264 -8.60 8.03 -0.94
C ALA A 264 -8.48 6.98 -2.06
N ILE A 265 -8.78 7.35 -3.30
CA ILE A 265 -8.65 6.45 -4.46
C ILE A 265 -7.18 6.12 -4.75
N ALA A 266 -6.28 7.11 -4.65
CA ALA A 266 -4.85 6.87 -4.78
C ALA A 266 -4.33 5.95 -3.65
N GLY A 267 -4.74 6.20 -2.41
CA GLY A 267 -4.42 5.33 -1.27
C GLY A 267 -4.96 3.91 -1.43
N ALA A 268 -6.11 3.72 -2.10
CA ALA A 268 -6.65 2.41 -2.43
C ALA A 268 -5.75 1.65 -3.43
N GLY A 269 -5.21 2.36 -4.42
CA GLY A 269 -4.22 1.80 -5.35
C GLY A 269 -2.93 1.40 -4.64
N TYR A 270 -2.43 2.25 -3.73
CA TYR A 270 -1.23 1.94 -2.94
C TYR A 270 -1.45 0.74 -2.01
N GLY A 271 -2.58 0.69 -1.30
CA GLY A 271 -2.93 -0.44 -0.45
C GLY A 271 -3.08 -1.75 -1.23
N LEU A 272 -3.61 -1.70 -2.46
CA LEU A 272 -3.66 -2.87 -3.33
C LEU A 272 -2.25 -3.36 -3.71
N PHE A 273 -1.34 -2.44 -4.06
CA PHE A 273 0.06 -2.78 -4.35
C PHE A 273 0.68 -3.53 -3.18
N GLU A 274 0.60 -2.99 -1.96
CA GLU A 274 1.15 -3.66 -0.79
C GLU A 274 0.51 -5.02 -0.52
N ALA A 275 -0.83 -5.11 -0.63
CA ALA A 275 -1.55 -6.35 -0.39
C ALA A 275 -1.13 -7.46 -1.37
N PHE A 276 -0.73 -7.10 -2.60
CA PHE A 276 -0.24 -8.05 -3.59
C PHE A 276 1.19 -8.55 -3.35
N PHE A 277 2.10 -7.71 -2.85
CA PHE A 277 3.51 -8.08 -2.76
C PHE A 277 3.99 -8.39 -1.35
N LEU A 278 3.27 -7.93 -0.32
CA LEU A 278 3.68 -8.08 1.07
C LEU A 278 2.80 -9.06 1.87
N GLY A 279 1.86 -9.74 1.22
CA GLY A 279 1.10 -10.85 1.79
C GLY A 279 1.92 -12.16 1.70
N GLN A 280 2.80 -12.39 2.68
CA GLN A 280 3.68 -13.57 2.68
C GLN A 280 2.89 -14.89 2.72
N PRO A 281 3.07 -15.82 1.76
CA PRO A 281 2.46 -17.13 1.81
C PRO A 281 2.99 -17.97 2.98
N GLY A 282 2.10 -18.68 3.68
CA GLY A 282 2.47 -19.51 4.83
C GLY A 282 1.32 -19.72 5.81
N VAL A 283 1.60 -20.35 6.96
CA VAL A 283 0.59 -20.66 7.98
C VAL A 283 -0.06 -19.40 8.60
N SER A 284 0.65 -18.28 8.58
CA SER A 284 0.17 -16.97 9.04
C SER A 284 -0.55 -16.16 7.95
N TRP A 285 -0.78 -16.72 6.76
CA TRP A 285 -1.34 -15.97 5.62
C TRP A 285 -2.72 -15.37 5.92
N VAL A 286 -3.63 -16.10 6.59
CA VAL A 286 -4.98 -15.60 6.90
C VAL A 286 -4.95 -14.34 7.77
N PRO A 287 -4.31 -14.35 8.96
CA PRO A 287 -4.22 -13.12 9.77
C PRO A 287 -3.46 -12.01 9.06
N VAL A 288 -2.45 -12.32 8.25
CA VAL A 288 -1.74 -11.32 7.44
C VAL A 288 -2.69 -10.64 6.43
N MET A 289 -3.51 -11.40 5.72
CA MET A 289 -4.46 -10.82 4.75
C MET A 289 -5.59 -10.03 5.40
N ILE A 290 -6.02 -10.42 6.61
CA ILE A 290 -6.94 -9.60 7.41
C ILE A 290 -6.28 -8.27 7.79
N ALA A 291 -5.03 -8.29 8.25
CA ALA A 291 -4.29 -7.07 8.53
C ALA A 291 -4.11 -6.20 7.27
N ARG A 292 -3.82 -6.80 6.09
CA ARG A 292 -3.70 -6.06 4.83
C ARG A 292 -5.01 -5.41 4.36
N ALA A 293 -6.16 -6.02 4.65
CA ALA A 293 -7.46 -5.38 4.43
C ALA A 293 -7.59 -4.09 5.27
N GLY A 294 -7.15 -4.11 6.53
CA GLY A 294 -7.10 -2.92 7.37
C GLY A 294 -6.04 -1.90 6.91
N ALA A 295 -4.86 -2.34 6.48
CA ALA A 295 -3.80 -1.49 5.94
C ALA A 295 -4.27 -0.74 4.70
N THR A 296 -5.05 -1.39 3.84
CA THR A 296 -5.70 -0.77 2.68
C THR A 296 -6.56 0.43 3.12
N MET A 297 -7.42 0.25 4.12
CA MET A 297 -8.26 1.34 4.62
C MET A 297 -7.42 2.45 5.26
N MET A 298 -6.36 2.08 5.99
CA MET A 298 -5.40 3.03 6.55
C MET A 298 -4.76 3.89 5.45
N HIS A 299 -4.22 3.29 4.39
CA HIS A 299 -3.63 4.04 3.28
C HIS A 299 -4.63 4.93 2.55
N MET A 300 -5.87 4.46 2.38
CA MET A 300 -6.94 5.30 1.84
C MET A 300 -7.15 6.54 2.71
N ILE A 301 -7.29 6.40 4.02
CA ILE A 301 -7.57 7.55 4.88
C ILE A 301 -6.35 8.49 5.03
N THR A 302 -5.13 7.97 5.15
CA THR A 302 -3.92 8.78 5.30
C THR A 302 -3.66 9.61 4.03
N THR A 303 -3.78 8.97 2.86
CA THR A 303 -3.63 9.68 1.57
C THR A 303 -4.74 10.72 1.36
N ALA A 304 -5.97 10.41 1.77
CA ALA A 304 -7.10 11.35 1.70
C ALA A 304 -6.89 12.56 2.61
N LEU A 305 -6.41 12.36 3.84
CA LEU A 305 -6.11 13.43 4.78
C LEU A 305 -4.99 14.33 4.28
N THR A 306 -3.87 13.77 3.82
CA THR A 306 -2.76 14.56 3.26
C THR A 306 -3.22 15.38 2.05
N SER A 307 -4.01 14.78 1.15
CA SER A 307 -4.57 15.46 -0.02
C SER A 307 -5.54 16.58 0.36
N LEU A 308 -6.42 16.34 1.34
CA LEU A 308 -7.32 17.34 1.90
C LEU A 308 -6.54 18.51 2.53
N GLY A 309 -5.47 18.22 3.26
CA GLY A 309 -4.59 19.23 3.84
C GLY A 309 -3.99 20.16 2.80
N ILE A 310 -3.53 19.61 1.67
CA ILE A 310 -2.99 20.40 0.55
C ILE A 310 -4.07 21.29 -0.06
N ALA A 311 -5.28 20.75 -0.28
CA ALA A 311 -6.39 21.55 -0.82
C ALA A 311 -6.77 22.71 0.10
N ARG A 312 -6.96 22.45 1.40
CA ARG A 312 -7.28 23.47 2.42
C ARG A 312 -6.16 24.52 2.59
N ALA A 313 -4.91 24.08 2.49
CA ALA A 313 -3.76 24.99 2.52
C ALA A 313 -3.78 25.96 1.33
N ARG A 314 -4.13 25.47 0.14
CA ARG A 314 -4.25 26.30 -1.04
C ARG A 314 -5.41 27.28 -0.97
N GLU A 315 -6.60 26.82 -0.57
CA GLU A 315 -7.79 27.68 -0.44
C GLU A 315 -7.55 28.82 0.55
N SER A 316 -6.91 28.51 1.68
CA SER A 316 -6.72 29.48 2.76
C SER A 316 -5.37 30.22 2.72
N GLY A 317 -4.48 29.89 1.77
CA GLY A 317 -3.11 30.41 1.70
C GLY A 317 -2.17 29.96 2.84
N ARG A 318 -2.61 29.06 3.74
CA ARG A 318 -1.92 28.71 4.98
C ARG A 318 -1.34 27.29 4.92
N TRP A 319 -0.10 27.15 4.45
CA TRP A 319 0.58 25.85 4.32
C TRP A 319 0.81 25.08 5.62
N ARG A 320 0.77 25.75 6.77
CA ARG A 320 0.75 25.07 8.09
C ARG A 320 -0.43 24.10 8.25
N VAL A 321 -1.53 24.31 7.53
CA VAL A 321 -2.67 23.39 7.51
C VAL A 321 -2.27 22.07 6.85
N ALA A 322 -1.60 22.11 5.69
CA ALA A 322 -1.12 20.90 5.02
C ALA A 322 -0.18 20.08 5.92
N LEU A 323 0.74 20.74 6.64
CA LEU A 323 1.65 20.07 7.57
C LEU A 323 0.91 19.32 8.68
N ARG A 324 -0.17 19.89 9.25
CA ARG A 324 -0.96 19.22 10.29
C ARG A 324 -1.62 17.94 9.78
N TYR A 325 -2.22 17.99 8.60
CA TYR A 325 -2.83 16.82 7.98
C TYR A 325 -1.79 15.76 7.61
N TYR A 326 -0.66 16.19 7.05
CA TYR A 326 0.46 15.31 6.72
C TYR A 326 1.03 14.61 7.96
N PHE A 327 1.39 15.34 9.01
CA PHE A 327 1.91 14.70 10.23
C PHE A 327 0.85 13.87 10.96
N GLY A 328 -0.43 14.21 10.86
CA GLY A 328 -1.52 13.35 11.32
C GLY A 328 -1.58 12.03 10.55
N ALA A 329 -1.47 12.08 9.21
CA ALA A 329 -1.41 10.90 8.35
C ALA A 329 -0.18 10.04 8.64
N VAL A 330 1.00 10.66 8.77
CA VAL A 330 2.25 9.98 9.16
C VAL A 330 2.09 9.31 10.51
N LEU A 331 1.52 9.99 11.52
CA LEU A 331 1.32 9.40 12.84
C LEU A 331 0.42 8.14 12.78
N LEU A 332 -0.70 8.20 12.05
CA LEU A 332 -1.58 7.04 11.87
C LEU A 332 -0.86 5.88 11.19
N HIS A 333 -0.08 6.17 10.16
CA HIS A 333 0.69 5.17 9.43
C HIS A 333 1.85 4.60 10.27
N SER A 334 2.58 5.44 10.99
CA SER A 334 3.62 5.01 11.95
C SER A 334 3.06 4.13 13.06
N LEU A 335 1.88 4.46 13.60
CA LEU A 335 1.19 3.62 14.59
C LEU A 335 0.75 2.28 14.01
N TRP A 336 0.37 2.25 12.74
CA TRP A 336 0.12 1.02 12.02
C TRP A 336 1.40 0.18 11.89
N ASN A 337 2.48 0.77 11.39
CA ASN A 337 3.75 0.07 11.15
C ASN A 337 4.39 -0.45 12.43
N ILE A 338 4.42 0.33 13.52
CA ILE A 338 4.95 -0.16 14.79
C ILE A 338 4.14 -1.34 15.34
N SER A 339 2.81 -1.31 15.19
CA SER A 339 1.94 -2.40 15.65
C SER A 339 2.11 -3.65 14.78
N ALA A 340 2.16 -3.48 13.46
CA ALA A 340 2.36 -4.58 12.52
C ALA A 340 3.75 -5.22 12.67
N LEU A 341 4.79 -4.40 12.79
CA LEU A 341 6.16 -4.86 13.06
C LEU A 341 6.24 -5.55 14.43
N GLY A 342 5.62 -4.99 15.46
CA GLY A 342 5.54 -5.59 16.79
C GLY A 342 4.91 -6.98 16.77
N VAL A 343 3.74 -7.14 16.13
CA VAL A 343 3.10 -8.45 15.98
C VAL A 343 3.99 -9.43 15.20
N GLY A 344 4.57 -8.99 14.07
CA GLY A 344 5.43 -9.85 13.24
C GLY A 344 6.69 -10.33 13.95
N VAL A 345 7.41 -9.41 14.61
CA VAL A 345 8.63 -9.72 15.37
C VAL A 345 8.33 -10.60 16.57
N ILE A 346 7.22 -10.37 17.29
CA ILE A 346 6.86 -11.19 18.44
C ILE A 346 6.56 -12.63 18.03
N ILE A 347 5.84 -12.84 16.91
CA ILE A 347 5.57 -14.18 16.38
C ILE A 347 6.89 -14.92 16.07
N LEU A 348 7.83 -14.25 15.40
CA LEU A 348 9.15 -14.82 15.07
C LEU A 348 9.97 -15.17 16.33
N ILE A 349 9.91 -14.34 17.37
CA ILE A 349 10.67 -14.51 18.62
C ILE A 349 10.05 -15.59 19.53
N GLN A 350 8.73 -15.79 19.48
CA GLN A 350 8.03 -16.76 20.31
C GLN A 350 8.27 -18.21 19.89
N GLU A 351 8.63 -18.47 18.63
CA GLU A 351 8.77 -19.83 18.11
C GLU A 351 10.08 -20.52 18.55
N ASP A 352 11.17 -19.80 18.86
CA ASP A 352 12.47 -20.47 19.12
C ASP A 352 13.39 -19.86 20.20
N LEU A 353 13.18 -18.63 20.69
CA LEU A 353 14.29 -17.87 21.31
C LEU A 353 14.03 -17.23 22.68
N THR A 354 12.86 -17.45 23.30
CA THR A 354 12.51 -16.70 24.52
C THR A 354 12.54 -17.51 25.80
N PRO A 355 13.23 -17.02 26.85
CA PRO A 355 13.04 -17.51 28.21
C PRO A 355 11.55 -17.45 28.59
N ILE A 356 11.04 -18.52 29.22
CA ILE A 356 9.63 -18.68 29.64
C ILE A 356 9.11 -17.43 30.39
N ASN A 357 9.98 -16.70 31.08
CA ASN A 357 9.65 -15.54 31.90
C ASN A 357 9.25 -14.28 31.09
N LEU A 358 9.60 -14.19 29.79
CA LEU A 358 9.24 -13.04 28.95
C LEU A 358 7.97 -13.28 28.12
N GLN A 359 7.51 -14.52 28.01
CA GLN A 359 6.33 -14.91 27.22
C GLN A 359 5.03 -14.18 27.63
N PRO A 360 4.73 -13.97 28.93
CA PRO A 360 3.53 -13.20 29.32
C PRO A 360 3.58 -11.75 28.84
N LEU A 361 4.74 -11.08 28.97
CA LEU A 361 4.92 -9.71 28.52
C LEU A 361 4.75 -9.59 27.00
N LEU A 362 5.38 -10.48 26.23
CA LEU A 362 5.29 -10.49 24.77
C LEU A 362 3.84 -10.74 24.30
N SER A 363 3.11 -11.62 24.99
CA SER A 363 1.69 -11.86 24.70
C SER A 363 0.84 -10.61 24.94
N VAL A 364 1.11 -9.87 26.02
CA VAL A 364 0.42 -8.58 26.31
C VAL A 364 0.75 -7.53 25.25
N VAL A 365 2.01 -7.40 24.85
CA VAL A 365 2.44 -6.44 23.82
C VAL A 365 1.81 -6.76 22.46
N SER A 366 1.83 -8.04 22.06
CA SER A 366 1.18 -8.50 20.82
C SER A 366 -0.33 -8.26 20.84
N GLY A 367 -0.98 -8.56 21.97
CA GLY A 367 -2.40 -8.26 22.17
C GLY A 367 -2.72 -6.77 22.06
N ALA A 368 -1.91 -5.91 22.67
CA ALA A 368 -2.06 -4.46 22.58
C ALA A 368 -1.88 -3.95 21.13
N ALA A 369 -0.86 -4.45 20.42
CA ALA A 369 -0.64 -4.13 19.01
C ALA A 369 -1.82 -4.56 18.12
N GLY A 370 -2.39 -5.75 18.37
CA GLY A 370 -3.60 -6.22 17.70
C GLY A 370 -4.80 -5.30 17.94
N VAL A 371 -5.01 -4.82 19.16
CA VAL A 371 -6.07 -3.85 19.50
C VAL A 371 -5.86 -2.53 18.76
N VAL A 372 -4.62 -2.04 18.67
CA VAL A 372 -4.29 -0.82 17.91
C VAL A 372 -4.63 -1.00 16.43
N ILE A 373 -4.22 -2.11 15.80
CA ILE A 373 -4.52 -2.40 14.40
C ILE A 373 -6.03 -2.44 14.14
N ILE A 374 -6.80 -3.10 15.00
CA ILE A 374 -8.27 -3.17 14.87
C ILE A 374 -8.88 -1.76 15.02
N THR A 375 -8.42 -0.99 16.02
CA THR A 375 -8.91 0.36 16.27
C THR A 375 -8.62 1.29 15.08
N LEU A 376 -7.39 1.26 14.55
CA LEU A 376 -7.01 2.03 13.37
C LEU A 376 -7.81 1.62 12.14
N THR A 377 -8.05 0.32 11.95
CA THR A 377 -8.87 -0.20 10.84
C THR A 377 -10.30 0.35 10.92
N ILE A 378 -10.93 0.27 12.09
CA ILE A 378 -12.29 0.80 12.31
C ILE A 378 -12.32 2.31 12.10
N ALA A 379 -11.36 3.05 12.67
CA ALA A 379 -11.26 4.49 12.52
C ALA A 379 -11.08 4.90 11.04
N ALA A 380 -10.23 4.19 10.30
CA ALA A 380 -10.01 4.43 8.87
C ALA A 380 -11.28 4.15 8.06
N PHE A 381 -11.95 3.03 8.32
CA PHE A 381 -13.23 2.69 7.68
C PHE A 381 -14.30 3.77 7.94
N LEU A 382 -14.47 4.18 9.19
CA LEU A 382 -15.42 5.23 9.56
C LEU A 382 -15.05 6.58 8.92
N GLY A 383 -13.75 6.89 8.81
CA GLY A 383 -13.27 8.08 8.11
C GLY A 383 -13.67 8.09 6.63
N ILE A 384 -13.43 6.97 5.93
CA ILE A 384 -13.83 6.76 4.52
C ILE A 384 -15.35 6.89 4.36
N TRP A 385 -16.13 6.39 5.34
CA TRP A 385 -17.59 6.41 5.28
C TRP A 385 -18.20 7.80 5.59
N LEU A 386 -17.70 8.50 6.61
CA LEU A 386 -18.34 9.68 7.18
C LEU A 386 -17.81 11.00 6.63
N ILE A 387 -16.51 11.13 6.38
CA ILE A 387 -15.88 12.41 6.02
C ILE A 387 -16.35 12.93 4.65
N PRO A 388 -16.48 12.10 3.59
CA PRO A 388 -16.96 12.59 2.29
C PRO A 388 -18.30 13.33 2.36
N GLY A 389 -19.27 12.79 3.12
CA GLY A 389 -20.58 13.41 3.27
C GLY A 389 -20.50 14.77 3.97
N LYS A 390 -19.69 14.88 5.02
CA LYS A 390 -19.48 16.16 5.74
C LYS A 390 -18.79 17.22 4.89
N LEU A 391 -17.84 16.81 4.03
CA LEU A 391 -17.17 17.73 3.12
C LEU A 391 -18.14 18.27 2.06
N LEU A 392 -19.00 17.40 1.52
CA LEU A 392 -20.02 17.82 0.54
C LEU A 392 -21.00 18.82 1.12
N THR A 393 -21.56 18.54 2.31
CA THR A 393 -22.49 19.48 2.95
C THR A 393 -21.84 20.82 3.21
N SER A 394 -20.56 20.84 3.61
CA SER A 394 -19.82 22.09 3.85
C SER A 394 -19.48 22.87 2.56
N GLU A 395 -19.48 22.21 1.40
CA GLU A 395 -19.29 22.87 0.10
C GLU A 395 -20.62 23.37 -0.48
N GLU A 396 -21.75 22.74 -0.14
CA GLU A 396 -23.10 23.09 -0.59
C GLU A 396 -23.74 24.22 0.24
N GLU A 397 -23.28 24.46 1.47
CA GLU A 397 -23.64 25.62 2.29
C GLU A 397 -22.59 26.75 2.12
N PRO A 398 -22.72 27.64 1.11
CA PRO A 398 -21.90 28.85 1.09
C PRO A 398 -22.29 29.67 2.31
N SER A 399 -21.28 30.09 3.09
CA SER A 399 -21.41 30.91 4.29
C SER A 399 -22.47 32.01 4.16
N THR A 400 -23.63 31.82 4.78
CA THR A 400 -24.64 32.87 5.03
C THR A 400 -24.23 33.80 6.16
N LEU A 401 -22.92 34.02 6.38
CA LEU A 401 -22.39 34.78 7.53
C LEU A 401 -21.18 35.66 7.19
N VAL A 402 -21.19 36.31 6.02
CA VAL A 402 -20.34 37.49 5.78
C VAL A 402 -21.16 38.58 5.08
N THR A 403 -22.28 38.94 5.67
CA THR A 403 -22.92 40.26 5.52
C THR A 403 -23.73 40.49 6.78
N GLU A 404 -23.07 40.96 7.83
CA GLU A 404 -23.61 41.95 8.77
C GLU A 404 -22.51 42.30 9.79
N GLU A 405 -22.30 43.62 9.90
CA GLU A 405 -21.37 44.42 10.71
C GLU A 405 -19.93 44.62 10.21
#